data_AF-A0A317JKP1-F1
#
_entry.id   AF-A0A317JKP1-F1
#
_cell.length_a   1.000
_cell.length_b   1.000
_cell.length_c   1.000
_cell.angle_alpha   90.00
_cell.angle_beta   90.00
_cell.angle_gamma   90.00
#
_symmetry.space_group_name_H-M   'P 1'
#
loop_
_entity.id
_entity.type
_entity.pdbx_description
1 polymer ?
#
loop_
_entity_poly.entity_id
_entity_poly.type
_entity_poly.pdbx_seq_one_letter_code
_entity_poly.pdbx_strand_id
1 'polypeptide(L)'
;MPGLFLCFFPRLFLWLFLWLWPFAAKAAETWIKARVVGSNALVYKEADFDSRQLGQYRVGVVVVVSTQSKGAFYPVKIREGVVGFISDVDVVPLKGASPELPNAVSGTAAPATSRGGASRAKGGAQVGASSVGGAAATGVTSAARGGSVGTSAAAEAPRPPRPIHSVEKTDFWGIELASIRFREDTMGMRPSTAMTFLGYKATGPHIVVNGMNTTFNALISLGPPRYYEQATGNSADGFILFLDFLMEYTVPATRNTMSFFGFGPLYKYSKFDVTLANVLVNGKFINQSYSLEDMTLGAIFNAGLSHRLTPRFALRLEFEYYWEKLQYYGFSLTTQFAF
;
A
#
# COMPACT_ATOMS: atom_id res chain seq x y z
N MET A 1 -17.57 50.33 0.93
CA MET A 1 -16.52 50.21 -0.11
C MET A 1 -15.95 48.80 -0.10
N PRO A 2 -16.43 47.87 -0.96
CA PRO A 2 -15.89 46.53 -1.10
C PRO A 2 -15.00 46.49 -2.35
N GLY A 3 -13.69 46.19 -2.23
CA GLY A 3 -12.89 46.12 -3.45
C GLY A 3 -11.39 45.97 -3.33
N LEU A 4 -10.82 45.41 -2.25
CA LEU A 4 -9.36 45.35 -2.17
C LEU A 4 -8.75 44.17 -1.40
N PHE A 5 -9.41 43.01 -1.36
CA PHE A 5 -8.86 41.83 -0.64
C PHE A 5 -8.62 40.57 -1.49
N LEU A 6 -8.82 40.63 -2.81
CA LEU A 6 -8.86 39.42 -3.66
C LEU A 6 -7.60 39.14 -4.52
N CYS A 7 -6.52 39.91 -4.39
CA CYS A 7 -5.37 39.77 -5.31
C CYS A 7 -4.07 39.18 -4.71
N PHE A 8 -4.00 38.86 -3.42
CA PHE A 8 -2.73 38.46 -2.79
C PHE A 8 -2.53 36.95 -2.55
N PHE A 9 -3.57 36.12 -2.70
CA PHE A 9 -3.47 34.70 -2.35
C PHE A 9 -2.90 33.72 -3.40
N PRO A 10 -2.84 33.99 -4.73
CA PRO A 10 -2.38 32.96 -5.69
C PRO A 10 -0.85 32.82 -5.79
N ARG A 11 -0.06 33.79 -5.28
CA ARG A 11 1.41 33.74 -5.37
C ARG A 11 2.08 32.92 -4.26
N LEU A 12 1.48 32.82 -3.07
CA LEU A 12 2.06 32.06 -1.97
C LEU A 12 1.87 30.54 -2.16
N PHE A 13 0.76 30.13 -2.75
CA PHE A 13 0.47 28.71 -3.02
C PHE A 13 1.36 28.12 -4.12
N LEU A 14 1.70 28.91 -5.15
CA LEU A 14 2.64 28.50 -6.20
C LEU A 14 4.08 28.39 -5.67
N TRP A 15 4.47 29.26 -4.73
CA TRP A 15 5.79 29.21 -4.07
C TRP A 15 5.93 28.00 -3.14
N LEU A 16 4.89 27.63 -2.39
CA LEU A 16 4.92 26.45 -1.53
C LEU A 16 5.00 25.13 -2.35
N PHE A 17 4.33 25.07 -3.50
CA PHE A 17 4.38 23.89 -4.39
C PHE A 17 5.74 23.74 -5.10
N LEU A 18 6.38 24.86 -5.47
CA LEU A 18 7.72 24.86 -6.07
C LEU A 18 8.85 24.58 -5.05
N TRP A 19 8.66 24.92 -3.77
CA TRP A 19 9.62 24.57 -2.71
C TRP A 19 9.54 23.11 -2.23
N LEU A 20 8.40 22.43 -2.44
CA LEU A 20 8.24 21.01 -2.11
C LEU A 20 8.64 20.07 -3.27
N TRP A 21 8.78 20.57 -4.50
CA TRP A 21 9.15 19.77 -5.67
C TRP A 21 10.61 19.23 -5.71
N PRO A 22 11.66 19.88 -5.14
CA PRO A 22 13.02 19.35 -5.23
C PRO A 22 13.26 18.15 -4.30
N PHE A 23 12.28 17.75 -3.48
CA PHE A 23 12.25 16.44 -2.83
C PHE A 23 11.60 15.37 -3.72
N ALA A 24 11.75 15.48 -5.05
CA ALA A 24 11.84 14.29 -5.89
C ALA A 24 12.98 13.45 -5.31
N ALA A 25 12.63 12.58 -4.37
CA ALA A 25 13.54 11.76 -3.61
C ALA A 25 14.50 11.13 -4.60
N LYS A 26 15.77 11.56 -4.58
CA LYS A 26 16.84 10.74 -5.17
C LYS A 26 16.63 9.39 -4.52
N ALA A 27 16.10 8.43 -5.27
CA ALA A 27 15.82 7.10 -4.76
C ALA A 27 17.12 6.65 -4.13
N ALA A 28 17.13 6.59 -2.80
CA ALA A 28 18.35 6.34 -2.05
C ALA A 28 18.95 5.08 -2.63
N GLU A 29 20.19 5.16 -3.10
CA GLU A 29 20.83 4.04 -3.75
C GLU A 29 20.92 2.91 -2.72
N THR A 30 20.06 1.91 -2.85
CA THR A 30 20.00 0.79 -1.93
C THR A 30 21.05 -0.23 -2.34
N TRP A 31 21.93 -0.57 -1.40
CA TRP A 31 23.00 -1.53 -1.61
C TRP A 31 22.62 -2.88 -0.99
N ILE A 32 22.80 -3.95 -1.73
CA ILE A 32 22.50 -5.32 -1.32
C ILE A 32 23.73 -6.21 -1.46
N LYS A 33 23.81 -7.29 -0.67
CA LYS A 33 24.85 -8.31 -0.85
C LYS A 33 24.50 -9.16 -2.07
N ALA A 34 25.49 -9.51 -2.89
CA ALA A 34 25.38 -10.45 -4.00
C ALA A 34 26.55 -11.43 -3.97
N ARG A 35 26.33 -12.66 -4.42
CA ARG A 35 27.38 -13.67 -4.54
C ARG A 35 27.83 -13.76 -5.99
N VAL A 36 29.13 -13.71 -6.20
CA VAL A 36 29.75 -13.92 -7.51
C VAL A 36 29.55 -15.39 -7.91
N VAL A 37 29.00 -15.64 -9.09
CA VAL A 37 28.79 -16.99 -9.65
C VAL A 37 29.70 -17.29 -10.83
N GLY A 38 30.13 -16.27 -11.58
CA GLY A 38 31.05 -16.42 -12.70
C GLY A 38 32.48 -16.76 -12.28
N SER A 39 33.16 -17.62 -13.05
CA SER A 39 34.53 -18.10 -12.77
C SER A 39 35.54 -16.97 -12.60
N ASN A 40 35.36 -15.87 -13.33
CA ASN A 40 36.21 -14.68 -13.31
C ASN A 40 35.35 -13.41 -13.52
N ALA A 41 34.62 -13.00 -12.49
CA ALA A 41 33.80 -11.79 -12.58
C ALA A 41 34.70 -10.54 -12.64
N LEU A 42 34.68 -9.85 -13.78
CA LEU A 42 35.46 -8.64 -13.99
C LEU A 42 34.71 -7.42 -13.46
N VAL A 43 35.46 -6.48 -12.91
CA VAL A 43 34.93 -5.19 -12.43
C VAL A 43 35.45 -4.09 -13.34
N TYR A 44 34.52 -3.35 -13.92
CA TYR A 44 34.72 -2.32 -14.93
C TYR A 44 34.63 -0.92 -14.32
N LYS A 45 35.30 0.06 -14.91
CA LYS A 45 35.23 1.46 -14.46
C LYS A 45 33.89 2.12 -14.83
N GLU A 46 33.35 1.75 -15.99
CA GLU A 46 32.08 2.25 -16.52
C GLU A 46 31.17 1.06 -16.83
N ALA A 47 29.87 1.29 -17.05
CA ALA A 47 28.89 0.23 -17.33
C ALA A 47 28.99 -0.25 -18.80
N ASP A 48 30.20 -0.66 -19.20
CA ASP A 48 30.58 -1.06 -20.55
C ASP A 48 31.69 -2.13 -20.48
N PHE A 49 31.56 -3.18 -21.29
CA PHE A 49 32.53 -4.28 -21.41
C PHE A 49 33.87 -3.82 -22.00
N ASP A 50 33.87 -2.73 -22.78
CA ASP A 50 35.07 -2.13 -23.37
C ASP A 50 35.78 -1.16 -22.39
N SER A 51 35.19 -0.90 -21.23
CA SER A 51 35.79 0.03 -20.26
C SER A 51 36.97 -0.59 -19.51
N ARG A 52 37.80 0.29 -18.92
CA ARG A 52 38.99 -0.13 -18.16
C ARG A 52 38.60 -1.06 -16.99
N GLN A 53 39.25 -2.21 -16.92
CA GLN A 53 39.11 -3.15 -15.80
C GLN A 53 39.79 -2.59 -14.54
N LEU A 54 39.06 -2.57 -13.43
CA LEU A 54 39.51 -2.16 -12.10
C LEU A 54 39.98 -3.34 -11.25
N GLY A 55 39.46 -4.54 -11.51
CA GLY A 55 39.82 -5.75 -10.77
C GLY A 55 38.97 -6.96 -11.16
N GLN A 56 39.15 -8.06 -10.42
CA GLN A 56 38.40 -9.29 -10.63
C GLN A 56 38.01 -9.92 -9.29
N TYR A 57 36.83 -10.53 -9.23
CA TYR A 57 36.37 -11.32 -8.09
C TYR A 57 36.34 -12.82 -8.45
N ARG A 58 36.64 -13.66 -7.46
CA ARG A 58 36.53 -15.12 -7.57
C ARG A 58 35.09 -15.57 -7.32
N VAL A 59 34.72 -16.73 -7.88
CA VAL A 59 33.45 -17.41 -7.58
C VAL A 59 33.24 -17.55 -6.08
N GLY A 60 32.00 -17.33 -5.63
CA GLY A 60 31.58 -17.50 -4.25
C GLY A 60 31.84 -16.29 -3.36
N VAL A 61 32.64 -15.31 -3.82
CA VAL A 61 32.87 -14.06 -3.08
C VAL A 61 31.55 -13.30 -2.95
N VAL A 62 31.29 -12.79 -1.75
CA VAL A 62 30.13 -11.93 -1.50
C VAL A 62 30.56 -10.47 -1.65
N VAL A 63 29.91 -9.77 -2.58
CA VAL A 63 30.13 -8.36 -2.90
C VAL A 63 28.91 -7.53 -2.54
N VAL A 64 29.07 -6.21 -2.46
CA VAL A 64 27.96 -5.28 -2.21
C VAL A 64 27.64 -4.55 -3.51
N VAL A 65 26.46 -4.78 -4.06
CA VAL A 65 25.99 -4.22 -5.34
C VAL A 65 24.79 -3.30 -5.13
N SER A 66 24.65 -2.28 -5.96
CA SER A 66 23.47 -1.42 -5.99
C SER A 66 22.28 -2.17 -6.58
N THR A 67 21.08 -1.94 -6.05
CA THR A 67 19.83 -2.50 -6.60
C THR A 67 19.44 -1.87 -7.94
N GLN A 68 20.03 -0.72 -8.29
CA GLN A 68 19.78 -0.05 -9.56
C GLN A 68 20.79 -0.53 -10.59
N SER A 69 20.35 -1.31 -11.58
CA SER A 69 21.18 -1.70 -12.71
C SER A 69 21.36 -0.53 -13.70
N LYS A 70 22.50 -0.52 -14.39
CA LYS A 70 22.77 0.35 -15.54
C LYS A 70 23.04 -0.53 -16.75
N GLY A 71 21.99 -0.83 -17.51
CA GLY A 71 22.08 -1.83 -18.58
C GLY A 71 22.35 -3.23 -18.01
N ALA A 72 23.33 -3.94 -18.59
CA ALA A 72 23.75 -5.28 -18.16
C ALA A 72 24.75 -5.29 -16.99
N PHE A 73 24.79 -4.20 -16.21
CA PHE A 73 25.75 -4.02 -15.12
C PHE A 73 25.10 -3.57 -13.83
N TYR A 74 25.63 -4.04 -12.71
CA TYR A 74 25.37 -3.53 -11.38
C TYR A 74 26.55 -2.68 -10.89
N PRO A 75 26.31 -1.49 -10.32
CA PRO A 75 27.32 -0.79 -9.54
C PRO A 75 27.77 -1.66 -8.36
N VAL A 76 29.07 -1.87 -8.17
CA VAL A 76 29.66 -2.67 -7.08
C VAL A 76 30.64 -1.83 -6.27
N LYS A 77 30.53 -1.90 -4.93
CA LYS A 77 31.44 -1.19 -4.03
C LYS A 77 32.71 -2.00 -3.84
N ILE A 78 33.83 -1.53 -4.40
CA ILE A 78 35.13 -2.21 -4.34
C ILE A 78 35.80 -1.95 -2.98
N ARG A 79 35.80 -0.68 -2.57
CA ARG A 79 36.32 -0.16 -1.30
C ARG A 79 35.62 1.16 -0.97
N GLU A 80 35.88 1.73 0.19
CA GLU A 80 35.31 3.04 0.56
C GLU A 80 35.65 4.10 -0.49
N GLY A 81 34.62 4.75 -1.03
CA GLY A 81 34.74 5.79 -2.05
C GLY A 81 35.02 5.32 -3.49
N VAL A 82 35.18 4.01 -3.74
CA VAL A 82 35.42 3.49 -5.10
C VAL A 82 34.32 2.52 -5.52
N VAL A 83 33.58 2.92 -6.55
CA VAL A 83 32.52 2.13 -7.19
C VAL A 83 32.99 1.71 -8.58
N GLY A 84 32.80 0.43 -8.91
CA GLY A 84 32.94 -0.11 -10.26
C GLY A 84 31.62 -0.70 -10.76
N PHE A 85 31.67 -1.41 -11.87
CA PHE A 85 30.52 -2.08 -12.48
C PHE A 85 30.83 -3.56 -12.70
N ILE A 86 29.93 -4.44 -12.29
CA ILE A 86 30.03 -5.89 -12.50
C ILE A 86 28.86 -6.35 -13.36
N SER A 87 29.08 -7.30 -14.27
CA SER A 87 28.02 -7.79 -15.15
C SER A 87 26.93 -8.52 -14.36
N ASP A 88 25.69 -8.39 -14.78
CA ASP A 88 24.53 -9.04 -14.16
C ASP A 88 24.59 -10.58 -14.23
N VAL A 89 25.21 -11.16 -15.26
CA VAL A 89 25.41 -12.61 -15.38
C VAL A 89 26.42 -13.18 -14.38
N ASP A 90 27.30 -12.34 -13.84
CA ASP A 90 28.39 -12.76 -12.95
C ASP A 90 28.00 -12.74 -11.47
N VAL A 91 26.85 -12.14 -11.11
CA VAL A 91 26.42 -11.97 -9.71
C VAL A 91 24.98 -12.40 -9.49
N VAL A 92 24.75 -13.08 -8.36
CA VAL A 92 23.41 -13.43 -7.88
C VAL A 92 23.13 -12.68 -6.58
N PRO A 93 22.17 -11.74 -6.56
CA PRO A 93 21.74 -11.06 -5.34
C PRO A 93 21.38 -12.04 -4.22
N LEU A 94 21.97 -11.85 -3.02
CA LEU A 94 21.65 -12.62 -1.83
C LEU A 94 20.45 -11.98 -1.13
N LYS A 95 19.30 -12.66 -1.21
CA LYS A 95 18.05 -12.23 -0.59
C LYS A 95 18.20 -12.17 0.94
N GLY A 96 18.00 -11.00 1.56
CA GLY A 96 17.79 -10.88 3.01
C GLY A 96 19.00 -10.57 3.91
N ALA A 97 20.18 -10.25 3.38
CA ALA A 97 21.34 -9.88 4.21
C ALA A 97 21.66 -8.37 4.13
N SER A 98 21.44 -7.65 5.23
CA SER A 98 21.85 -6.24 5.40
C SER A 98 23.38 -6.07 5.22
N PRO A 99 23.86 -4.99 4.57
CA PRO A 99 25.29 -4.80 4.27
C PRO A 99 26.10 -4.47 5.51
N GLU A 100 26.72 -5.48 6.12
CA GLU A 100 27.96 -5.32 6.87
C GLU A 100 29.13 -5.32 5.87
N LEU A 101 29.98 -4.28 5.89
CA LEU A 101 31.06 -4.09 4.93
C LEU A 101 32.06 -5.26 5.03
N PRO A 102 32.49 -5.86 3.92
CA PRO A 102 33.52 -6.90 3.96
C PRO A 102 34.85 -6.27 4.39
N ASN A 103 35.37 -6.73 5.54
CA ASN A 103 36.75 -6.48 5.91
C ASN A 103 37.66 -6.99 4.79
N ALA A 104 38.50 -6.10 4.24
CA ALA A 104 39.43 -6.43 3.17
C ALA A 104 40.39 -7.53 3.63
N VAL A 105 40.25 -8.75 3.08
CA VAL A 105 41.15 -9.87 3.37
C VAL A 105 42.30 -9.86 2.36
N SER A 106 43.51 -9.60 2.88
CA SER A 106 44.79 -9.94 2.26
C SER A 106 45.28 -11.27 2.85
N GLY A 107 45.73 -12.21 2.01
CA GLY A 107 46.72 -13.25 2.38
C GLY A 107 46.25 -14.56 3.05
N THR A 108 46.42 -15.66 2.30
CA THR A 108 47.00 -16.99 2.65
C THR A 108 46.82 -17.61 4.06
N ALA A 109 46.07 -18.74 4.17
CA ALA A 109 46.44 -19.96 4.93
C ALA A 109 45.37 -21.08 4.84
N ALA A 110 45.82 -22.32 5.03
CA ALA A 110 45.19 -23.63 4.79
C ALA A 110 44.20 -24.11 5.91
N PRO A 111 43.56 -25.30 5.80
CA PRO A 111 42.29 -25.62 6.45
C PRO A 111 42.41 -26.31 7.82
N ALA A 112 41.45 -26.06 8.70
CA ALA A 112 41.24 -26.80 9.94
C ALA A 112 39.79 -27.30 10.07
N THR A 113 39.67 -28.62 9.90
CA THR A 113 38.86 -29.62 10.63
C THR A 113 37.58 -29.23 11.40
N SER A 114 36.59 -30.10 11.18
CA SER A 114 35.25 -30.20 11.76
C SER A 114 35.21 -30.71 13.21
N ARG A 115 34.17 -30.28 13.95
CA ARG A 115 33.47 -30.95 15.07
C ARG A 115 32.09 -30.25 15.14
N GLY A 116 30.93 -30.91 15.13
CA GLY A 116 30.52 -32.11 15.85
C GLY A 116 29.76 -31.68 17.11
N GLY A 117 28.42 -31.60 17.05
CA GLY A 117 27.59 -31.18 18.18
C GLY A 117 26.11 -31.49 17.99
N ALA A 118 25.70 -32.66 18.46
CA ALA A 118 24.32 -33.11 18.59
C ALA A 118 23.74 -32.71 19.95
N SER A 119 22.47 -32.30 20.00
CA SER A 119 21.61 -32.23 21.20
C SER A 119 20.17 -32.02 20.72
N ARG A 120 19.26 -33.00 20.70
CA ARG A 120 18.60 -33.76 21.78
C ARG A 120 17.48 -32.98 22.51
N ALA A 121 16.28 -33.57 22.37
CA ALA A 121 15.19 -33.75 23.35
C ALA A 121 14.00 -32.79 23.47
N LYS A 122 12.82 -33.46 23.45
CA LYS A 122 11.60 -33.29 24.26
C LYS A 122 10.80 -32.00 24.00
N GLY A 123 9.47 -31.99 24.03
CA GLY A 123 8.42 -32.95 24.37
C GLY A 123 7.11 -32.15 24.39
N GLY A 124 5.97 -32.76 24.06
CA GLY A 124 4.89 -32.79 25.05
C GLY A 124 3.55 -32.42 24.41
N ALA A 125 2.56 -33.23 24.73
CA ALA A 125 1.16 -33.15 24.31
C ALA A 125 0.33 -32.24 25.25
N GLN A 126 -0.79 -31.70 24.76
CA GLN A 126 -2.09 -31.55 25.44
C GLN A 126 -3.06 -30.86 24.46
N VAL A 127 -4.17 -31.49 24.04
CA VAL A 127 -5.47 -31.67 24.72
C VAL A 127 -6.13 -30.33 25.08
N GLY A 128 -7.31 -30.08 24.52
CA GLY A 128 -8.16 -28.96 24.93
C GLY A 128 -9.34 -28.69 24.01
N ALA A 129 -10.28 -29.64 23.93
CA ALA A 129 -11.63 -29.36 23.47
C ALA A 129 -12.34 -28.44 24.49
N SER A 130 -12.99 -27.38 24.03
CA SER A 130 -13.92 -26.60 24.85
C SER A 130 -15.13 -26.17 24.01
N SER A 131 -16.18 -26.96 24.15
CA SER A 131 -17.56 -26.66 23.80
C SER A 131 -18.20 -25.79 24.89
N VAL A 132 -18.80 -24.65 24.52
CA VAL A 132 -19.86 -23.95 25.27
C VAL A 132 -20.71 -23.24 24.20
N GLY A 133 -21.96 -23.62 23.93
CA GLY A 133 -23.15 -23.24 24.73
C GLY A 133 -23.47 -21.76 24.45
N GLY A 134 -24.54 -21.36 23.76
CA GLY A 134 -25.95 -21.67 23.98
C GLY A 134 -26.69 -20.36 24.32
N ALA A 135 -27.99 -20.28 23.98
CA ALA A 135 -28.98 -19.26 24.39
C ALA A 135 -28.86 -17.88 23.69
N ALA A 136 -29.93 -17.16 23.33
CA ALA A 136 -31.37 -17.35 23.49
C ALA A 136 -32.09 -16.50 22.42
N ALA A 137 -33.10 -17.10 21.79
CA ALA A 137 -34.12 -16.38 21.06
C ALA A 137 -34.98 -15.57 22.05
N THR A 138 -35.06 -14.26 21.85
CA THR A 138 -36.03 -13.41 22.57
C THR A 138 -36.96 -12.80 21.54
N GLY A 139 -38.22 -13.22 21.59
CA GLY A 139 -39.28 -12.75 20.73
C GLY A 139 -39.59 -11.27 20.97
N VAL A 140 -39.84 -10.55 19.89
CA VAL A 140 -40.49 -9.25 19.91
C VAL A 140 -41.90 -9.41 19.34
N THR A 141 -42.83 -9.07 20.19
CA THR A 141 -44.28 -9.11 20.03
C THR A 141 -44.74 -8.20 18.89
N SER A 142 -45.44 -8.82 17.94
CA SER A 142 -46.27 -8.17 16.92
C SER A 142 -47.49 -7.55 17.60
N ALA A 143 -47.45 -6.24 17.83
CA ALA A 143 -48.61 -5.45 18.22
C ALA A 143 -49.30 -4.93 16.96
N ALA A 144 -50.35 -5.64 16.55
CA ALA A 144 -51.33 -5.20 15.57
C ALA A 144 -51.95 -3.86 16.01
N ARG A 145 -51.75 -2.81 15.21
CA ARG A 145 -52.52 -1.56 15.29
C ARG A 145 -53.31 -1.39 14.01
N GLY A 146 -54.58 -1.76 14.09
CA GLY A 146 -55.60 -1.37 13.12
C GLY A 146 -56.03 0.08 13.32
N GLY A 147 -56.64 0.64 12.27
CA GLY A 147 -57.54 1.79 12.37
C GLY A 147 -56.98 3.11 11.82
N SER A 148 -57.31 3.41 10.57
CA SER A 148 -58.30 4.43 10.20
C SER A 148 -58.01 4.95 8.80
N VAL A 149 -58.78 4.40 7.86
CA VAL A 149 -59.00 4.94 6.53
C VAL A 149 -59.84 6.21 6.69
N GLY A 150 -59.40 7.32 6.10
CA GLY A 150 -60.27 8.47 5.85
C GLY A 150 -59.71 9.80 6.36
N THR A 151 -58.79 10.38 5.60
CA THR A 151 -58.63 11.84 5.61
C THR A 151 -58.51 12.33 4.17
N SER A 152 -59.46 13.19 3.83
CA SER A 152 -59.63 13.86 2.56
C SER A 152 -58.34 14.49 2.04
N ALA A 153 -58.12 14.35 0.74
CA ALA A 153 -57.09 15.06 -0.03
C ALA A 153 -57.33 16.58 0.01
N ALA A 154 -56.97 17.22 1.12
CA ALA A 154 -56.73 18.66 1.13
C ALA A 154 -55.48 18.89 0.28
N ALA A 155 -55.61 19.73 -0.75
CA ALA A 155 -54.50 20.11 -1.61
C ALA A 155 -53.37 20.69 -0.75
N GLU A 156 -52.32 19.91 -0.53
CA GLU A 156 -51.16 20.31 0.24
C GLU A 156 -50.52 21.52 -0.47
N ALA A 157 -50.48 22.66 0.20
CA ALA A 157 -49.83 23.85 -0.33
C ALA A 157 -48.39 23.51 -0.77
N PRO A 158 -47.87 24.12 -1.86
CA PRO A 158 -46.54 23.82 -2.35
C PRO A 158 -45.52 24.05 -1.23
N ARG A 159 -44.82 22.98 -0.83
CA ARG A 159 -43.80 23.05 0.23
C ARG A 159 -42.74 24.08 -0.18
N PRO A 160 -42.32 24.98 0.74
CA PRO A 160 -41.28 25.95 0.42
C PRO A 160 -39.99 25.24 -0.01
N PRO A 161 -39.19 25.84 -0.92
CA PRO A 161 -37.93 25.25 -1.36
C PRO A 161 -37.01 25.03 -0.15
N ARG A 162 -36.46 23.81 -0.02
CA ARG A 162 -35.53 23.49 1.07
C ARG A 162 -34.27 24.37 0.94
N PRO A 163 -33.77 24.97 2.04
CA PRO A 163 -32.54 25.73 2.00
C PRO A 163 -31.38 24.83 1.55
N ILE A 164 -30.54 25.34 0.64
CA ILE A 164 -29.35 24.62 0.16
C ILE A 164 -28.21 24.89 1.13
N HIS A 165 -27.79 23.86 1.87
CA HIS A 165 -26.65 23.93 2.79
C HIS A 165 -25.32 24.01 2.03
N SER A 166 -24.25 24.49 2.68
CA SER A 166 -22.87 24.41 2.14
C SER A 166 -22.42 22.95 2.07
N VAL A 167 -21.46 22.64 1.17
CA VAL A 167 -20.91 21.28 1.03
C VAL A 167 -20.36 20.75 2.37
N GLU A 168 -19.73 21.62 3.16
CA GLU A 168 -19.18 21.28 4.49
C GLU A 168 -20.22 20.79 5.51
N LYS A 169 -21.51 21.12 5.31
CA LYS A 169 -22.62 20.81 6.24
C LYS A 169 -23.56 19.72 5.72
N THR A 170 -23.22 19.14 4.58
CA THR A 170 -24.07 18.14 3.90
C THR A 170 -23.41 16.78 4.09
N ASP A 171 -24.18 15.79 4.54
CA ASP A 171 -23.72 14.40 4.60
C ASP A 171 -23.86 13.77 3.21
N PHE A 172 -22.83 13.04 2.78
CA PHE A 172 -22.76 12.39 1.47
C PHE A 172 -22.41 10.91 1.60
N TRP A 173 -22.99 10.07 0.75
CA TRP A 173 -22.55 8.70 0.53
C TRP A 173 -22.28 8.48 -0.96
N GLY A 174 -21.39 7.56 -1.32
CA GLY A 174 -20.92 7.47 -2.69
C GLY A 174 -20.18 6.20 -3.04
N ILE A 175 -19.93 6.06 -4.34
CA ILE A 175 -19.08 5.00 -4.90
C ILE A 175 -17.73 5.63 -5.23
N GLU A 176 -16.69 4.94 -4.80
CA GLU A 176 -15.29 5.32 -4.97
C GLU A 176 -14.57 4.37 -5.93
N LEU A 177 -13.81 4.96 -6.85
CA LEU A 177 -12.86 4.24 -7.69
C LEU A 177 -11.46 4.74 -7.35
N ALA A 178 -10.61 3.86 -6.83
CA ALA A 178 -9.26 4.19 -6.40
C ALA A 178 -8.20 3.42 -7.20
N SER A 179 -7.08 4.08 -7.47
CA SER A 179 -5.87 3.50 -8.05
C SER A 179 -4.74 3.62 -7.04
N ILE A 180 -4.38 2.51 -6.41
CA ILE A 180 -3.45 2.45 -5.28
C ILE A 180 -2.18 1.72 -5.73
N ARG A 181 -1.01 2.30 -5.45
CA ARG A 181 0.28 1.66 -5.74
C ARG A 181 0.65 0.66 -4.64
N PHE A 182 -0.13 -0.41 -4.55
CA PHE A 182 -0.04 -1.44 -3.52
C PHE A 182 1.38 -2.01 -3.37
N ARG A 183 1.82 -2.18 -2.12
CA ARG A 183 3.11 -2.76 -1.74
C ARG A 183 2.92 -3.71 -0.57
N GLU A 184 3.55 -4.86 -0.66
CA GLU A 184 3.60 -5.83 0.43
C GLU A 184 4.99 -6.46 0.55
N ASP A 185 5.24 -7.09 1.69
CA ASP A 185 6.49 -7.79 1.97
C ASP A 185 6.25 -9.30 1.81
N THR A 186 6.25 -9.76 0.56
CA THR A 186 5.95 -11.16 0.21
C THR A 186 7.17 -11.84 -0.39
N MET A 187 7.38 -13.12 -0.06
CA MET A 187 8.48 -13.95 -0.58
C MET A 187 9.88 -13.32 -0.37
N GLY A 188 10.07 -12.45 0.63
CA GLY A 188 11.32 -11.72 0.87
C GLY A 188 11.64 -10.66 -0.20
N MET A 189 10.64 -10.21 -0.95
CA MET A 189 10.70 -9.08 -1.86
C MET A 189 9.70 -8.02 -1.43
N ARG A 190 9.88 -6.79 -1.92
CA ARG A 190 8.95 -5.69 -1.69
C ARG A 190 8.36 -5.21 -3.02
N PRO A 191 7.64 -6.10 -3.75
CA PRO A 191 7.09 -5.72 -5.04
C PRO A 191 6.07 -4.60 -4.88
N SER A 192 5.87 -3.85 -5.96
CA SER A 192 4.90 -2.78 -6.04
C SER A 192 4.14 -2.90 -7.35
N THR A 193 2.82 -2.79 -7.30
CA THR A 193 1.98 -2.75 -8.50
C THR A 193 0.84 -1.76 -8.30
N ALA A 194 0.39 -1.13 -9.38
CA ALA A 194 -0.82 -0.32 -9.34
C ALA A 194 -2.03 -1.25 -9.39
N MET A 195 -2.96 -1.10 -8.45
CA MET A 195 -4.19 -1.88 -8.36
C MET A 195 -5.39 -0.95 -8.32
N THR A 196 -6.46 -1.39 -8.96
CA THR A 196 -7.75 -0.69 -8.94
C THR A 196 -8.61 -1.25 -7.82
N PHE A 197 -9.23 -0.36 -7.07
CA PHE A 197 -10.17 -0.67 -5.99
C PHE A 197 -11.50 0.00 -6.28
N LEU A 198 -12.57 -0.69 -5.92
CA LEU A 198 -13.93 -0.18 -5.93
C LEU A 198 -14.43 -0.15 -4.48
N GLY A 199 -15.10 0.92 -4.09
CA GLY A 199 -15.53 1.06 -2.70
C GLY A 199 -16.75 1.91 -2.47
N TYR A 200 -17.13 1.94 -1.21
CA TYR A 200 -18.13 2.81 -0.65
C TYR A 200 -17.46 3.86 0.23
N LYS A 201 -17.90 5.12 0.10
CA LYS A 201 -17.37 6.25 0.85
C LYS A 201 -18.52 7.08 1.41
N ALA A 202 -18.50 7.33 2.71
CA ALA A 202 -19.43 8.21 3.42
C ALA A 202 -18.68 9.36 4.06
N THR A 203 -19.07 10.60 3.79
CA THR A 203 -18.37 11.81 4.25
C THR A 203 -19.35 12.82 4.81
N GLY A 204 -19.06 13.41 5.96
CA GLY A 204 -19.87 14.50 6.52
C GLY A 204 -19.70 14.71 8.03
N PRO A 205 -20.35 15.75 8.59
CA PRO A 205 -20.26 16.11 10.00
C PRO A 205 -20.93 15.12 10.97
N HIS A 206 -21.70 14.15 10.49
CA HIS A 206 -22.46 13.22 11.34
C HIS A 206 -22.26 11.73 11.01
N ILE A 207 -21.24 11.38 10.23
CA ILE A 207 -21.05 9.97 9.80
C ILE A 207 -20.64 9.08 10.98
N VAL A 208 -19.66 9.49 11.77
CA VAL A 208 -19.18 8.71 12.94
C VAL A 208 -19.14 9.54 14.22
N VAL A 209 -18.68 10.78 14.14
CA VAL A 209 -18.59 11.68 15.31
C VAL A 209 -19.35 12.95 15.01
N ASN A 210 -20.38 13.23 15.80
CA ASN A 210 -21.20 14.43 15.64
C ASN A 210 -20.37 15.70 15.82
N GLY A 211 -20.44 16.60 14.84
CA GLY A 211 -19.83 17.93 14.89
C GLY A 211 -18.42 18.01 14.31
N MET A 212 -17.84 16.90 13.86
CA MET A 212 -16.57 16.87 13.13
C MET A 212 -16.79 16.26 11.75
N ASN A 213 -16.18 16.86 10.73
CA ASN A 213 -16.17 16.25 9.39
C ASN A 213 -15.38 14.96 9.45
N THR A 214 -16.07 13.86 9.23
CA THR A 214 -15.53 12.51 9.29
C THR A 214 -15.84 11.76 8.01
N THR A 215 -14.94 10.86 7.65
CA THR A 215 -15.04 10.04 6.45
C THR A 215 -14.89 8.57 6.84
N PHE A 216 -15.77 7.72 6.32
CA PHE A 216 -15.66 6.27 6.41
C PHE A 216 -15.57 5.69 5.01
N ASN A 217 -14.56 4.86 4.78
CA ASN A 217 -14.33 4.23 3.48
C ASN A 217 -14.18 2.72 3.61
N ALA A 218 -14.73 2.00 2.64
CA ALA A 218 -14.56 0.57 2.48
C ALA A 218 -14.23 0.28 1.01
N LEU A 219 -12.98 -0.11 0.74
CA LEU A 219 -12.47 -0.36 -0.61
C LEU A 219 -12.14 -1.85 -0.77
N ILE A 220 -12.53 -2.44 -1.90
CA ILE A 220 -12.20 -3.82 -2.25
C ILE A 220 -11.54 -3.89 -3.62
N SER A 221 -10.52 -4.73 -3.75
CA SER A 221 -9.95 -5.15 -5.04
C SER A 221 -10.17 -6.65 -5.21
N LEU A 222 -10.77 -7.02 -6.33
CA LEU A 222 -11.03 -8.40 -6.72
C LEU A 222 -9.90 -8.85 -7.64
N GLY A 223 -8.99 -9.67 -7.11
CA GLY A 223 -7.86 -10.21 -7.86
C GLY A 223 -6.53 -9.95 -7.17
N PRO A 224 -5.57 -10.87 -7.37
CA PRO A 224 -4.25 -10.71 -6.79
C PRO A 224 -3.43 -9.65 -7.54
N PRO A 225 -2.41 -9.11 -6.87
CA PRO A 225 -1.34 -8.40 -7.53
C PRO A 225 -0.62 -9.26 -8.61
N ARG A 226 -0.32 -8.66 -9.77
CA ARG A 226 0.32 -9.35 -10.92
C ARG A 226 1.69 -9.99 -10.62
N TYR A 227 2.39 -9.55 -9.59
CA TYR A 227 3.70 -10.12 -9.24
C TYR A 227 3.60 -11.55 -8.70
N TYR A 228 2.44 -12.01 -8.23
CA TYR A 228 2.25 -13.41 -7.86
C TYR A 228 2.35 -14.34 -9.08
N GLU A 229 1.71 -13.95 -10.19
CA GLU A 229 1.80 -14.67 -11.46
C GLU A 229 3.24 -14.69 -11.98
N GLN A 230 3.93 -13.56 -11.91
CA GLN A 230 5.33 -13.45 -12.35
C GLN A 230 6.28 -14.29 -11.49
N ALA A 231 6.03 -14.42 -10.19
CA ALA A 231 6.88 -15.16 -9.28
C ALA A 231 6.66 -16.68 -9.34
N THR A 232 5.44 -17.12 -9.65
CA THR A 232 5.03 -18.53 -9.53
C THR A 232 4.76 -19.22 -10.86
N GLY A 233 4.57 -18.45 -11.94
CA GLY A 233 4.16 -18.95 -13.25
C GLY A 233 2.68 -19.36 -13.34
N ASN A 234 1.90 -19.23 -12.26
CA ASN A 234 0.47 -19.52 -12.23
C ASN A 234 -0.33 -18.30 -11.75
N SER A 235 -1.59 -18.21 -12.17
CA SER A 235 -2.50 -17.22 -11.58
C SER A 235 -2.69 -17.50 -10.08
N ALA A 236 -2.84 -16.43 -9.31
CA ALA A 236 -3.35 -16.49 -7.95
C ALA A 236 -4.81 -16.06 -7.93
N ASP A 237 -5.53 -16.40 -6.88
CA ASP A 237 -6.89 -15.93 -6.62
C ASP A 237 -6.93 -15.23 -5.26
N GLY A 238 -7.80 -14.24 -5.10
CA GLY A 238 -7.93 -13.55 -3.81
C GLY A 238 -8.47 -12.14 -3.89
N PHE A 239 -8.41 -11.45 -2.76
CA PHE A 239 -8.90 -10.08 -2.64
C PHE A 239 -8.13 -9.27 -1.60
N ILE A 240 -8.27 -7.96 -1.70
CA ILE A 240 -7.76 -6.99 -0.73
C ILE A 240 -8.94 -6.12 -0.27
N LEU A 241 -9.08 -5.94 1.03
CA LEU A 241 -10.08 -5.08 1.67
C LEU A 241 -9.35 -4.00 2.49
N PHE A 242 -9.69 -2.74 2.24
CA PHE A 242 -9.35 -1.62 3.10
C PHE A 242 -10.60 -1.10 3.80
N LEU A 243 -10.48 -0.83 5.08
CA LEU A 243 -11.45 -0.13 5.89
C LEU A 243 -10.72 1.01 6.60
N ASP A 244 -11.20 2.23 6.43
CA ASP A 244 -10.60 3.37 7.09
C ASP A 244 -11.62 4.37 7.59
N PHE A 245 -11.17 5.13 8.57
CA PHE A 245 -11.92 6.17 9.22
C PHE A 245 -11.04 7.41 9.32
N LEU A 246 -11.42 8.52 8.69
CA LEU A 246 -10.64 9.76 8.72
C LEU A 246 -11.38 10.87 9.44
N MET A 247 -10.61 11.69 10.16
CA MET A 247 -11.01 13.01 10.61
C MET A 247 -10.49 14.03 9.60
N GLU A 248 -11.37 14.88 9.07
CA GLU A 248 -11.03 15.81 8.00
C GLU A 248 -11.10 17.27 8.44
N TYR A 249 -10.03 17.99 8.16
CA TYR A 249 -10.02 19.44 8.17
C TYR A 249 -10.43 19.98 6.81
N THR A 250 -11.58 20.66 6.75
CA THR A 250 -12.17 21.19 5.51
C THR A 250 -11.96 22.70 5.41
N VAL A 251 -11.49 23.16 4.24
CA VAL A 251 -11.37 24.59 3.91
C VAL A 251 -12.37 24.91 2.80
N PRO A 252 -13.51 25.56 3.12
CA PRO A 252 -14.50 25.92 2.12
C PRO A 252 -13.93 26.99 1.18
N ALA A 253 -13.94 26.72 -0.13
CA ALA A 253 -13.53 27.68 -1.15
C ALA A 253 -14.75 28.45 -1.70
N THR A 254 -15.87 27.75 -1.92
CA THR A 254 -17.16 28.32 -2.34
C THR A 254 -18.31 27.57 -1.66
N ARG A 255 -19.56 27.97 -1.93
CA ARG A 255 -20.73 27.19 -1.48
C ARG A 255 -20.78 25.77 -2.04
N ASN A 256 -20.09 25.50 -3.16
CA ASN A 256 -20.10 24.24 -3.89
C ASN A 256 -18.71 23.59 -3.98
N THR A 257 -17.65 24.21 -3.45
CA THR A 257 -16.29 23.69 -3.55
C THR A 257 -15.62 23.76 -2.19
N MET A 258 -14.97 22.67 -1.79
CA MET A 258 -14.12 22.65 -0.61
C MET A 258 -12.84 21.86 -0.90
N SER A 259 -11.75 22.29 -0.26
CA SER A 259 -10.55 21.49 -0.13
C SER A 259 -10.56 20.81 1.22
N PHE A 260 -9.89 19.67 1.34
CA PHE A 260 -9.78 18.96 2.62
C PHE A 260 -8.42 18.30 2.79
N PHE A 261 -8.07 18.10 4.05
CA PHE A 261 -6.95 17.29 4.49
C PHE A 261 -7.40 16.47 5.68
N GLY A 262 -7.15 15.17 5.67
CA GLY A 262 -7.59 14.28 6.74
C GLY A 262 -6.54 13.26 7.11
N PHE A 263 -6.73 12.68 8.30
CA PHE A 263 -5.91 11.57 8.77
C PHE A 263 -6.76 10.64 9.64
N GLY A 264 -6.36 9.38 9.71
CA GLY A 264 -7.00 8.44 10.63
C GLY A 264 -6.49 7.02 10.52
N PRO A 265 -7.04 6.09 11.32
CA PRO A 265 -6.66 4.68 11.28
C PRO A 265 -7.07 4.01 9.97
N LEU A 266 -6.22 3.08 9.55
CA LEU A 266 -6.42 2.20 8.40
C LEU A 266 -6.38 0.75 8.87
N TYR A 267 -7.36 -0.04 8.46
CA TYR A 267 -7.37 -1.49 8.58
C TYR A 267 -7.32 -2.11 7.19
N LYS A 268 -6.36 -3.01 6.99
CA LYS A 268 -6.19 -3.76 5.74
C LYS A 268 -6.30 -5.24 6.03
N TYR A 269 -7.08 -5.94 5.22
CA TYR A 269 -7.13 -7.39 5.18
C TYR A 269 -6.92 -7.89 3.75
N SER A 270 -6.02 -8.85 3.56
CA SER A 270 -5.79 -9.49 2.26
C SER A 270 -5.70 -10.99 2.40
N LYS A 271 -6.27 -11.69 1.44
CA LYS A 271 -6.22 -13.14 1.32
C LYS A 271 -5.94 -13.54 -0.12
N PHE A 272 -4.88 -14.29 -0.34
CA PHE A 272 -4.50 -14.83 -1.64
C PHE A 272 -4.22 -16.32 -1.57
N ASP A 273 -4.78 -17.08 -2.50
CA ASP A 273 -4.44 -18.48 -2.72
C ASP A 273 -3.50 -18.56 -3.92
N VAL A 274 -2.26 -18.96 -3.65
CA VAL A 274 -1.16 -18.96 -4.61
C VAL A 274 -0.72 -20.40 -4.89
N THR A 275 -0.68 -20.79 -6.16
CA THR A 275 -0.25 -22.14 -6.55
C THR A 275 1.17 -22.11 -7.08
N LEU A 276 2.10 -22.80 -6.40
CA LEU A 276 3.46 -23.03 -6.91
C LEU A 276 3.47 -24.25 -7.82
N ALA A 277 3.89 -24.06 -9.08
CA ALA A 277 4.13 -25.17 -9.99
C ALA A 277 5.47 -25.85 -9.69
N ASN A 278 5.54 -27.16 -9.96
CA ASN A 278 6.77 -27.94 -9.96
C ASN A 278 7.54 -27.91 -8.63
N VAL A 279 6.83 -27.94 -7.50
CA VAL A 279 7.48 -28.14 -6.20
C VAL A 279 7.84 -29.63 -6.08
N LEU A 280 9.12 -29.92 -5.89
CA LEU A 280 9.61 -31.29 -5.70
C LEU A 280 9.34 -31.74 -4.26
N VAL A 281 8.32 -32.56 -4.07
CA VAL A 281 7.99 -33.16 -2.78
C VAL A 281 8.13 -34.68 -2.91
N ASN A 282 9.02 -35.27 -2.12
CA ASN A 282 9.32 -36.72 -2.16
C ASN A 282 9.68 -37.25 -3.56
N GLY A 283 10.43 -36.47 -4.35
CA GLY A 283 10.85 -36.87 -5.69
C GLY A 283 9.76 -36.78 -6.76
N LYS A 284 8.56 -36.28 -6.42
CA LYS A 284 7.47 -36.02 -7.37
C LYS A 284 7.20 -34.52 -7.47
N PHE A 285 7.08 -34.00 -8.68
CA PHE A 285 6.60 -32.65 -8.93
C PHE A 285 5.10 -32.60 -8.66
N ILE A 286 4.71 -31.80 -7.67
CA ILE A 286 3.30 -31.53 -7.37
C ILE A 286 3.07 -30.02 -7.38
N ASN A 287 1.85 -29.63 -7.74
CA ASN A 287 1.40 -28.27 -7.57
C ASN A 287 0.98 -28.11 -6.10
N GLN A 288 1.64 -27.18 -5.40
CA GLN A 288 1.35 -26.92 -4.00
C GLN A 288 0.68 -25.55 -3.87
N SER A 289 -0.51 -25.52 -3.28
CA SER A 289 -1.24 -24.29 -2.99
C SER A 289 -0.85 -23.77 -1.61
N TYR A 290 -0.66 -22.46 -1.51
CA TYR A 290 -0.36 -21.72 -0.30
C TYR A 290 -1.40 -20.62 -0.13
N SER A 291 -2.02 -20.56 1.05
CA SER A 291 -2.88 -19.43 1.42
C SER A 291 -2.05 -18.38 2.14
N LEU A 292 -2.05 -17.17 1.61
CA LEU A 292 -1.36 -16.00 2.14
C LEU A 292 -2.43 -15.06 2.70
N GLU A 293 -2.54 -15.01 4.02
CA GLU A 293 -3.42 -14.11 4.73
C GLU A 293 -2.58 -13.06 5.46
N ASP A 294 -2.92 -11.78 5.29
CA ASP A 294 -2.28 -10.67 5.99
C ASP A 294 -3.33 -9.71 6.54
N MET A 295 -3.08 -9.25 7.77
CA MET A 295 -3.88 -8.27 8.49
C MET A 295 -2.93 -7.18 8.96
N THR A 296 -3.18 -5.95 8.52
CA THR A 296 -2.34 -4.80 8.88
C THR A 296 -3.20 -3.68 9.44
N LEU A 297 -2.71 -3.07 10.53
CA LEU A 297 -3.19 -1.80 11.05
C LEU A 297 -2.17 -0.72 10.68
N GLY A 298 -2.66 0.42 10.21
CA GLY A 298 -1.83 1.55 9.83
C GLY A 298 -2.54 2.88 10.06
N ALA A 299 -1.96 3.93 9.47
CA ALA A 299 -2.58 5.24 9.37
C ALA A 299 -2.69 5.64 7.89
N ILE A 300 -3.71 6.40 7.57
CA ILE A 300 -3.90 7.00 6.25
C ILE A 300 -3.98 8.51 6.38
N PHE A 301 -3.41 9.21 5.41
CA PHE A 301 -3.52 10.65 5.24
C PHE A 301 -4.14 10.92 3.88
N ASN A 302 -5.17 11.75 3.80
CA ASN A 302 -5.75 12.17 2.53
C ASN A 302 -5.67 13.69 2.35
N ALA A 303 -5.60 14.11 1.11
CA ALA A 303 -5.75 15.49 0.71
C ALA A 303 -6.52 15.54 -0.61
N GLY A 304 -7.42 16.50 -0.77
CA GLY A 304 -8.23 16.52 -1.98
C GLY A 304 -9.14 17.72 -2.15
N LEU A 305 -9.97 17.62 -3.18
CA LEU A 305 -10.93 18.63 -3.60
C LEU A 305 -12.30 17.97 -3.79
N SER A 306 -13.34 18.60 -3.27
CA SER A 306 -14.73 18.20 -3.50
C SER A 306 -15.48 19.34 -4.18
N HIS A 307 -16.22 19.01 -5.23
CA HIS A 307 -17.03 19.93 -6.00
C HIS A 307 -18.45 19.41 -6.20
N ARG A 308 -19.43 20.17 -5.72
CA ARG A 308 -20.85 19.90 -5.84
C ARG A 308 -21.38 20.45 -7.16
N LEU A 309 -21.84 19.55 -8.02
CA LEU A 309 -22.41 19.87 -9.33
C LEU A 309 -23.92 20.15 -9.25
N THR A 310 -24.64 19.42 -8.41
CA THR A 310 -26.08 19.64 -8.16
C THR A 310 -26.36 19.60 -6.65
N PRO A 311 -27.51 20.07 -6.16
CA PRO A 311 -27.83 19.99 -4.73
C PRO A 311 -27.76 18.57 -4.15
N ARG A 312 -27.83 17.53 -5.00
CA ARG A 312 -27.78 16.12 -4.59
C ARG A 312 -26.51 15.39 -5.02
N PHE A 313 -25.67 15.98 -5.87
CA PHE A 313 -24.54 15.28 -6.49
C PHE A 313 -23.25 16.08 -6.36
N ALA A 314 -22.19 15.41 -5.89
CA ALA A 314 -20.85 15.93 -5.78
C ALA A 314 -19.81 14.96 -6.35
N LEU A 315 -18.72 15.52 -6.84
CA LEU A 315 -17.52 14.79 -7.24
C LEU A 315 -16.40 15.13 -6.28
N ARG A 316 -15.58 14.12 -5.96
CA ARG A 316 -14.50 14.26 -5.01
C ARG A 316 -13.25 13.56 -5.54
N LEU A 317 -12.13 14.28 -5.55
CA LEU A 317 -10.83 13.83 -6.01
C LEU A 317 -9.87 13.82 -4.82
N GLU A 318 -9.19 12.70 -4.60
CA GLU A 318 -8.33 12.48 -3.45
C GLU A 318 -6.95 11.96 -3.84
N PHE A 319 -5.95 12.45 -3.13
CA PHE A 319 -4.63 11.86 -3.01
C PHE A 319 -4.51 11.24 -1.63
N GLU A 320 -4.08 9.98 -1.58
CA GLU A 320 -4.01 9.19 -0.37
C GLU A 320 -2.58 8.72 -0.13
N TYR A 321 -2.12 8.84 1.11
CA TYR A 321 -0.82 8.37 1.57
C TYR A 321 -1.01 7.37 2.69
N TYR A 322 -0.57 6.14 2.44
CA TYR A 322 -0.74 4.99 3.31
C TYR A 322 0.53 4.81 4.15
N TRP A 323 0.39 4.93 5.46
CA TRP A 323 1.46 4.75 6.43
C TRP A 323 1.26 3.43 7.19
N GLU A 324 1.75 2.35 6.60
CA GLU A 324 1.85 1.01 7.20
C GLU A 324 3.33 0.62 7.44
N LYS A 325 3.63 -0.68 7.54
CA LYS A 325 5.00 -1.22 7.47
C LYS A 325 5.71 -0.80 6.18
N LEU A 326 4.98 -0.73 5.07
CA LEU A 326 5.44 -0.20 3.80
C LEU A 326 4.63 1.04 3.45
N GLN A 327 5.32 2.10 3.04
CA GLN A 327 4.67 3.34 2.61
C GLN A 327 4.37 3.30 1.13
N TYR A 328 3.16 3.72 0.77
CA TYR A 328 2.67 3.83 -0.61
C TYR A 328 1.60 4.91 -0.74
N TYR A 329 1.19 5.20 -1.97
CA TYR A 329 0.24 6.27 -2.28
C TYR A 329 -0.81 5.80 -3.30
N GLY A 330 -1.92 6.52 -3.34
CA GLY A 330 -3.02 6.28 -4.27
C GLY A 330 -3.72 7.56 -4.68
N PHE A 331 -4.54 7.44 -5.71
CA PHE A 331 -5.48 8.48 -6.14
C PHE A 331 -6.87 7.88 -6.22
N SER A 332 -7.88 8.62 -5.80
CA SER A 332 -9.27 8.17 -5.93
C SER A 332 -10.20 9.24 -6.46
N LEU A 333 -11.23 8.78 -7.15
CA LEU A 333 -12.35 9.58 -7.66
C LEU A 333 -13.63 9.00 -7.09
N THR A 334 -14.38 9.84 -6.39
CA THR A 334 -15.63 9.44 -5.74
C THR A 334 -16.79 10.25 -6.29
N THR A 335 -17.88 9.53 -6.58
CA THR A 335 -19.19 10.09 -6.93
C THR A 335 -20.07 10.05 -5.70
N GLN A 336 -20.57 11.20 -5.26
CA GLN A 336 -21.21 11.37 -3.95
C GLN A 336 -22.64 11.91 -4.08
N PHE A 337 -23.56 11.33 -3.31
CA PHE A 337 -24.97 11.70 -3.22
C PHE A 337 -25.30 12.23 -1.84
N ALA A 338 -25.92 13.42 -1.78
CA ALA A 338 -26.37 14.01 -0.52
C ALA A 338 -27.59 13.25 0.03
N PHE A 339 -27.67 13.06 1.35
CA PHE A 339 -28.78 12.37 2.00
C PHE A 339 -29.36 13.13 3.20
#